data_AF-A0A7T3V3X3-F1
#
_entry.id   AF-A0A7T3V3X3-F1
#
_cell.length_a   1.000
_cell.length_b   1.000
_cell.length_c   1.000
_cell.angle_alpha   90.00
_cell.angle_beta   90.00
_cell.angle_gamma   90.00
#
_symmetry.space_group_name_H-M   'P 1'
#
loop_
_entity.id
_entity.type
_entity.pdbx_description
1 polymer ?
#
loop_
_entity_poly.entity_id
_entity_poly.type
_entity_poly.pdbx_seq_one_letter_code
_entity_poly.pdbx_strand_id
1 'polypeptide(L)' 'MSLEKLPEKLVLIGAGYIGMEFASLYAAFGSKVLDYGVFRIL' A
#
# COMPACT_ATOMS: atom_id res chain seq x y z
N MET A 1 -6.35 15.38 -8.04
CA MET A 1 -5.10 15.27 -7.27
C MET A 1 -4.31 14.13 -7.87
N SER A 2 -3.16 14.42 -8.48
CA SER A 2 -2.29 13.42 -9.11
C SER A 2 -0.92 13.47 -8.46
N LEU A 3 -0.29 12.31 -8.27
CA LEU A 3 1.09 12.22 -7.79
C LEU A 3 2.03 12.37 -8.98
N GLU A 4 2.82 13.44 -8.98
CA GLU A 4 3.83 13.69 -10.03
C GLU A 4 5.09 12.85 -9.85
N LYS A 5 5.27 12.24 -8.67
CA LYS A 5 6.46 11.47 -8.29
C LYS A 5 6.07 10.23 -7.49
N LEU A 6 6.92 9.21 -7.57
CA LEU A 6 6.76 8.00 -6.76
C LEU A 6 6.95 8.34 -5.27
N PRO A 7 6.03 7.92 -4.38
CA PRO A 7 6.19 8.16 -2.95
C PRO A 7 7.30 7.26 -2.38
N GLU A 8 8.22 7.83 -1.59
CA GLU A 8 9.22 7.02 -0.86
C GLU A 8 8.58 6.06 0.15
N LYS A 9 7.44 6.45 0.74
CA LYS A 9 6.70 5.66 1.72
C LYS A 9 5.23 5.65 1.38
N LEU A 10 4.63 4.46 1.31
CA LEU A 10 3.20 4.27 1.07
C LEU A 10 2.59 3.53 2.26
N VAL A 11 1.54 4.09 2.87
CA VAL A 11 0.78 3.44 3.92
C VAL A 11 -0.57 3.01 3.36
N LEU A 12 -0.88 1.72 3.49
CA LEU A 12 -2.16 1.14 3.09
C LEU A 12 -2.94 0.81 4.36
N ILE A 13 -4.19 1.26 4.44
CA ILE A 13 -5.08 1.01 5.58
C ILE A 13 -6.19 0.07 5.09
N GLY A 14 -6.15 -1.18 5.56
CA GLY A 14 -7.05 -2.25 5.12
C GLY A 14 -6.37 -3.22 4.15
N ALA A 15 -6.15 -4.45 4.62
CA ALA A 15 -5.52 -5.54 3.87
C ALA A 15 -6.53 -6.25 2.92
N GLY A 16 -7.19 -5.48 2.07
CA GLY A 16 -8.03 -6.01 1.00
C GLY A 16 -7.20 -6.45 -0.21
N TYR A 17 -7.78 -7.27 -1.08
CA TYR A 17 -7.12 -7.76 -2.29
C TYR A 17 -6.52 -6.63 -3.15
N ILE A 18 -7.29 -5.55 -3.35
CA ILE A 18 -6.84 -4.38 -4.12
C ILE A 18 -5.66 -3.67 -3.45
N GLY A 19 -5.67 -3.58 -2.11
CA GLY A 19 -4.57 -2.98 -1.35
C GLY A 19 -3.26 -3.73 -1.57
N MET A 20 -3.30 -5.07 -1.57
CA MET A 20 -2.11 -5.90 -1.79
C MET A 20 -1.57 -5.83 -3.22
N GLU A 21 -2.44 -5.72 -4.23
CA GLU A 21 -2.01 -5.52 -5.62
C GLU A 21 -1.24 -4.19 -5.76
N PHE A 22 -1.76 -3.11 -5.16
CA PHE A 22 -1.09 -1.82 -5.13
C PHE A 22 0.19 -1.85 -4.28
N ALA A 23 0.19 -2.56 -3.15
CA ALA A 23 1.39 -2.76 -2.33
C ALA A 23 2.52 -3.37 -3.16
N SER A 24 2.20 -4.43 -3.91
CA SER A 24 3.14 -5.16 -4.75
C SER A 24 3.68 -4.27 -5.88
N LEU A 25 2.80 -3.51 -6.52
CA LEU A 25 3.17 -2.58 -7.59
C LEU A 25 4.12 -1.47 -7.09
N TYR A 26 3.77 -0.80 -5.99
CA TYR A 26 4.56 0.31 -5.46
C TYR A 26 5.87 -0.16 -4.81
N ALA A 27 5.88 -1.34 -4.21
CA ALA A 27 7.11 -1.98 -3.74
C ALA A 27 8.06 -2.32 -4.90
N ALA A 28 7.52 -2.83 -6.03
CA ALA A 28 8.31 -3.11 -7.23
C ALA A 28 8.93 -1.84 -7.85
N PHE A 29 8.25 -0.69 -7.72
CA PHE A 29 8.80 0.61 -8.12
C PHE A 29 9.80 1.20 -7.11
N GLY A 30 10.04 0.55 -5.97
CA GLY A 30 11.02 0.97 -4.97
C GLY A 30 10.45 1.79 -3.82
N SER A 31 9.12 1.90 -3.70
CA SER A 31 8.48 2.55 -2.55
C SER A 31 8.57 1.64 -1.33
N LYS A 32 8.79 2.21 -0.15
CA LYS A 32 8.68 1.48 1.10
C LYS A 32 7.21 1.38 1.50
N VAL A 33 6.61 0.20 1.37
CA VAL A 33 5.19 -0.02 1.67
C VAL A 33 5.01 -0.52 3.09
N LEU A 34 4.03 0.04 3.81
CA LEU A 34 3.58 -0.41 5.12
C LEU A 34 2.07 -0.68 5.06
N ASP A 35 1.67 -1.91 5.33
CA ASP A 35 0.26 -2.32 5.36
C ASP A 35 -0.20 -2.45 6.82
N TYR A 36 -1.23 -1.69 7.18
CA TYR A 36 -1.98 -1.89 8.42
C TYR A 36 -3.27 -2.65 8.10
N GLY A 37 -3.19 -3.97 8.20
CA GLY A 37 -4.35 -4.85 8.13
C GLY A 37 -5.31 -4.60 9.29
N VAL A 38 -6.60 -4.46 8.99
CA VAL A 38 -7.64 -4.44 10.01
C VAL A 38 -7.96 -5.90 10.36
N PHE A 39 -7.28 -6.44 11.37
CA PHE A 39 -7.57 -7.76 11.91
C PHE A 39 -8.91 -7.68 12.66
N ARG A 40 -10.01 -7.93 11.95
CA ARG A 40 -11.33 -8.09 12.57
C ARG A 40 -11.37 -9.47 13.21
N ILE A 41 -11.07 -9.54 14.51
CA ILE A 41 -11.33 -10.72 15.32
C ILE A 41 -12.86 -10.84 15.42
N LEU A 42 -13.42 -11.88 14.81
CA LEU A 42 -14.76 -12.40 15.11
C LEU A 42 -14.59 -13.77 15.75
#